data_AF-A0A6H9XPT9-F1
#
_entry.id   AF-A0A6H9XPT9-F1
#
_cell.length_a   1.000
_cell.length_b   1.000
_cell.length_c   1.000
_cell.angle_alpha   90.00
_cell.angle_beta   90.00
_cell.angle_gamma   90.00
#
_symmetry.space_group_name_H-M   'P 1'
#
loop_
_entity.id
_entity.type
_entity.pdbx_description
1 polymer ?
#
loop_
_entity_poly.entity_id
_entity_poly.type
_entity_poly.pdbx_seq_one_letter_code
_entity_poly.pdbx_strand_id
1 'polypeptide(L)'
;MLGNDDGAVTVETAIATGALIAVFTTLVAGLVAVGAHLAAIDIVGAAARAYTIGVPYEPPRGAVTVTESGGLATATAVVPSPLGAQTARAIFPIEQEFGTP
;
A
#
# COMPACT_ATOMS: atom_id res chain seq x y z
N MET A 1 -51.58 -18.85 20.20
CA MET A 1 -50.47 -17.97 19.80
C MET A 1 -49.18 -18.77 19.91
N LEU A 2 -48.74 -19.38 18.82
CA LEU A 2 -47.39 -19.93 18.67
C LEU A 2 -46.80 -19.12 17.52
N GLY A 3 -46.05 -18.08 17.90
CA GLY A 3 -45.36 -17.22 16.96
C GLY A 3 -44.25 -18.01 16.28
N ASN A 4 -44.06 -17.73 15.00
CA ASN A 4 -43.10 -18.34 14.11
C ASN A 4 -41.65 -17.95 14.50
N ASP A 5 -41.11 -18.53 15.57
CA ASP A 5 -39.74 -18.24 16.06
C ASP A 5 -38.65 -18.95 15.25
N ASP A 6 -38.97 -20.04 14.53
CA ASP A 6 -38.00 -20.79 13.70
C ASP A 6 -37.41 -19.94 12.56
N GLY A 7 -38.19 -18.99 12.03
CA GLY A 7 -37.70 -18.03 11.04
C GLY A 7 -36.78 -16.96 11.63
N ALA A 8 -37.02 -16.56 12.88
CA ALA A 8 -36.26 -15.50 13.55
C ALA A 8 -34.80 -15.95 13.81
N VAL A 9 -34.60 -17.16 14.34
CA VAL A 9 -33.24 -17.68 14.61
C VAL A 9 -32.39 -17.83 13.33
N THR A 10 -33.00 -18.15 12.18
CA THR A 10 -32.24 -18.25 10.92
C THR A 10 -31.85 -16.90 10.34
N VAL A 11 -32.73 -15.89 10.42
CA VAL A 11 -32.43 -14.52 9.97
C VAL A 11 -31.39 -13.86 10.87
N GLU A 12 -31.52 -13.99 12.19
CA GLU A 12 -30.53 -13.49 13.15
C GLU A 12 -29.16 -14.14 12.93
N THR A 13 -29.12 -15.46 12.71
CA THR A 13 -27.88 -16.17 12.39
C THR A 13 -27.28 -15.70 11.07
N ALA A 14 -28.10 -15.45 10.05
CA ALA A 14 -27.64 -14.95 8.76
C ALA A 14 -27.05 -13.52 8.89
N ILE A 15 -27.71 -12.64 9.66
CA ILE A 15 -27.24 -11.28 9.91
C ILE A 15 -25.93 -11.31 10.72
N ALA A 16 -25.87 -12.11 11.79
CA ALA A 16 -24.67 -12.24 12.61
C ALA A 16 -23.49 -12.77 11.79
N THR A 17 -23.73 -13.79 10.96
CA THR A 17 -22.72 -14.37 10.07
C THR A 17 -22.26 -13.36 9.01
N GLY A 18 -23.20 -12.64 8.38
CA GLY A 18 -22.89 -11.57 7.42
C GLY A 18 -22.04 -10.46 8.04
N ALA A 19 -22.37 -10.04 9.26
CA ALA A 19 -21.58 -9.06 10.01
C ALA A 19 -20.16 -9.55 10.29
N LEU A 20 -20.00 -10.81 10.72
CA LEU A 20 -18.67 -11.39 10.96
C LEU A 20 -17.83 -11.48 9.67
N ILE A 21 -18.44 -11.88 8.55
CA ILE A 21 -17.77 -11.90 7.25
C ILE A 21 -17.33 -10.48 6.84
N ALA A 22 -18.20 -9.48 7.03
CA ALA A 22 -17.88 -8.09 6.72
C ALA A 22 -16.70 -7.57 7.57
N VAL A 23 -16.70 -7.85 8.88
CA VAL A 23 -15.58 -7.49 9.77
C VAL A 23 -14.29 -8.20 9.34
N PHE A 24 -14.36 -9.51 9.10
CA PHE A 24 -13.19 -10.30 8.70
C PHE A 24 -12.57 -9.79 7.38
N THR A 25 -13.39 -9.58 6.36
CA THR A 25 -12.92 -9.04 5.07
C THR A 25 -12.32 -7.65 5.22
N THR A 26 -12.89 -6.81 6.09
CA THR A 26 -12.34 -5.48 6.41
C THR A 26 -10.97 -5.59 7.09
N LEU A 27 -10.78 -6.52 8.02
CA LEU A 27 -9.48 -6.76 8.67
C LEU A 27 -8.42 -7.21 7.66
N VAL A 28 -8.76 -8.13 6.76
CA VAL A 28 -7.86 -8.59 5.71
C VAL A 28 -7.50 -7.44 4.76
N ALA A 29 -8.48 -6.62 4.35
CA ALA A 29 -8.23 -5.43 3.54
C ALA A 29 -7.27 -4.46 4.24
N GLY A 30 -7.42 -4.28 5.55
CA GLY A 30 -6.51 -3.50 6.39
C GLY A 30 -5.08 -4.04 6.39
N LEU A 31 -4.91 -5.35 6.54
CA LEU A 31 -3.58 -5.97 6.51
C LEU A 31 -2.90 -5.80 5.15
N VAL A 32 -3.65 -5.95 4.05
CA VAL A 32 -3.13 -5.71 2.69
C VAL A 32 -2.74 -4.25 2.50
N ALA A 33 -3.49 -3.30 3.06
CA ALA A 33 -3.14 -1.88 3.01
C ALA A 33 -1.83 -1.60 3.76
N VAL A 34 -1.63 -2.16 4.96
CA VAL A 34 -0.36 -2.05 5.69
C VAL A 34 0.79 -2.66 4.87
N GLY A 35 0.59 -3.84 4.27
CA GLY A 35 1.59 -4.46 3.40
C GLY A 35 1.94 -3.60 2.17
N ALA A 36 0.95 -2.96 1.56
CA ALA A 36 1.16 -2.02 0.46
C ALA A 36 1.94 -0.77 0.90
N HIS A 37 1.72 -0.27 2.10
CA HIS A 37 2.48 0.86 2.64
C HIS A 37 3.95 0.49 2.94
N LEU A 38 4.19 -0.68 3.53
CA LEU A 38 5.55 -1.18 3.73
C LEU A 38 6.29 -1.39 2.40
N ALA A 39 5.61 -1.93 1.40
CA ALA A 39 6.16 -2.05 0.04
C ALA A 39 6.48 -0.67 -0.55
N ALA A 40 5.64 0.35 -0.34
CA ALA A 40 5.93 1.70 -0.79
C ALA A 40 7.20 2.27 -0.12
N ILE A 41 7.42 2.01 1.18
CA ILE A 41 8.62 2.42 1.92
C ILE A 41 9.88 1.76 1.35
N ASP A 42 9.84 0.45 1.10
CA ASP A 42 10.95 -0.28 0.50
C ASP A 42 11.27 0.26 -0.91
N ILE A 43 10.23 0.45 -1.74
CA ILE A 43 10.36 1.00 -3.09
C ILE A 43 11.00 2.38 -3.09
N VAL A 44 10.57 3.32 -2.23
CA VAL A 44 11.20 4.65 -2.20
C VAL A 44 12.64 4.61 -1.74
N GLY A 45 12.99 3.73 -0.79
CA GLY A 45 14.37 3.56 -0.33
C GLY A 45 15.26 3.04 -1.44
N ALA A 46 14.82 1.97 -2.12
CA ALA A 46 15.52 1.38 -3.24
C ALA A 46 15.64 2.35 -4.44
N ALA A 47 14.54 3.02 -4.81
CA ALA A 47 14.53 3.96 -5.93
C ALA A 47 15.38 5.21 -5.67
N ALA A 48 15.30 5.79 -4.46
CA ALA A 48 16.14 6.92 -4.08
C ALA A 48 17.61 6.53 -4.14
N ARG A 49 17.98 5.36 -3.57
CA ARG A 49 19.36 4.90 -3.61
C ARG A 49 19.83 4.65 -5.03
N ALA A 50 19.06 3.93 -5.84
CA ALA A 50 19.39 3.63 -7.23
C ALA A 50 19.60 4.91 -8.05
N TYR A 51 18.72 5.89 -7.89
CA TYR A 51 18.86 7.21 -8.52
C TYR A 51 20.15 7.93 -8.08
N THR A 52 20.48 7.92 -6.79
CA THR A 52 21.70 8.60 -6.32
C THR A 52 23.01 8.00 -6.82
N ILE A 53 23.00 6.76 -7.31
CA ILE A 53 24.19 6.04 -7.81
C ILE A 53 24.13 5.76 -9.32
N GLY A 54 23.20 6.35 -10.06
CA GLY A 54 23.16 6.16 -11.52
C GLY A 54 22.56 4.83 -12.01
N VAL A 55 21.85 4.07 -11.16
CA VAL A 55 21.33 2.74 -11.50
C VAL A 55 19.83 2.80 -11.83
N PRO A 56 19.37 2.20 -12.95
CA PRO A 56 17.95 2.14 -13.25
C PRO A 56 17.22 1.23 -12.25
N TYR A 57 16.00 1.64 -11.87
CA TYR A 57 15.17 0.89 -10.93
C TYR A 57 13.72 0.85 -11.43
N GLU A 58 13.15 -0.35 -11.48
CA GLU A 58 11.74 -0.57 -11.80
C GLU A 58 11.05 -1.20 -10.56
N PRO A 59 9.99 -0.58 -10.04
CA PRO A 59 9.30 -1.13 -8.87
C PRO A 59 8.56 -2.44 -9.24
N PRO A 60 8.61 -3.48 -8.40
CA PRO A 60 7.88 -4.72 -8.66
C PRO A 60 6.35 -4.54 -8.60
N ARG A 61 5.88 -3.45 -7.99
CA ARG A 61 4.46 -3.13 -7.84
C ARG A 61 4.26 -1.63 -7.68
N GLY A 62 3.21 -1.10 -8.30
CA GLY A 62 2.86 0.32 -8.20
C GLY A 62 3.72 1.19 -9.11
N ALA A 63 3.89 2.44 -8.75
CA ALA A 63 4.70 3.40 -9.50
C ALA A 63 5.62 4.18 -8.56
N VAL A 64 6.78 4.57 -9.04
CA VAL A 64 7.71 5.44 -8.32
C VAL A 64 8.16 6.58 -9.23
N THR A 65 8.24 7.77 -8.65
CA THR A 65 8.77 8.96 -9.33
C THR A 65 9.90 9.53 -8.49
N VAL A 66 11.03 9.84 -9.13
CA VAL A 66 12.15 10.50 -8.47
C VAL A 66 12.33 11.88 -9.06
N THR A 67 12.46 12.89 -8.20
CA THR A 67 12.72 14.28 -8.58
C THR A 67 13.95 14.77 -7.86
N GLU A 68 14.85 15.42 -8.58
CA GLU A 68 16.05 16.01 -8.02
C GLU A 68 15.88 17.51 -7.81
N SER A 69 16.31 18.02 -6.65
CA SER A 69 16.36 19.45 -6.37
C SER A 69 17.39 19.75 -5.28
N GLY A 70 18.29 20.70 -5.56
CA GLY A 70 19.27 21.18 -4.57
C GLY A 70 20.24 20.10 -4.08
N GLY A 71 20.66 19.19 -4.96
CA GLY A 71 21.55 18.07 -4.60
C GLY A 71 20.87 16.96 -3.78
N LEU A 72 19.54 16.94 -3.75
CA LEU A 72 18.74 15.91 -3.09
C LEU A 72 17.82 15.22 -4.10
N ALA A 73 17.85 13.88 -4.11
CA ALA A 73 16.86 13.04 -4.78
C ALA A 73 15.67 12.80 -3.85
N THR A 74 14.47 13.18 -4.28
CA THR A 74 13.21 12.82 -3.63
C THR A 74 12.54 11.70 -4.42
N ALA A 75 12.42 10.51 -3.84
CA ALA A 75 11.62 9.43 -4.39
C ALA A 75 10.23 9.40 -3.73
N THR A 76 9.18 9.27 -4.53
CA THR A 76 7.79 9.10 -4.08
C THR A 76 7.21 7.86 -4.73
N ALA A 77 6.75 6.89 -3.94
CA ALA A 77 6.13 5.66 -4.43
C ALA A 77 4.66 5.60 -4.08
N VAL A 78 3.87 5.04 -4.98
CA VAL A 78 2.43 4.83 -4.83
C VAL A 78 2.12 3.38 -5.16
N VAL A 79 1.56 2.66 -4.18
CA VAL A 79 1.25 1.24 -4.27
C VAL A 79 -0.25 1.02 -4.06
N PRO A 80 -0.99 0.40 -5.00
CA PRO A 80 -2.43 0.22 -4.84
C PRO A 80 -2.77 -0.75 -3.70
N SER A 81 -3.89 -0.53 -3.01
CA SER A 81 -4.42 -1.46 -2.01
C SER A 81 -5.95 -1.45 -1.99
N PRO A 82 -6.60 -2.48 -1.40
CA PRO A 82 -8.06 -2.53 -1.28
C PRO A 82 -8.67 -1.33 -0.54
N LEU A 83 -7.91 -0.67 0.33
CA LEU A 83 -8.36 0.51 1.09
C LEU A 83 -7.80 1.82 0.55
N GLY A 84 -7.40 1.84 -0.73
CA GLY A 84 -6.85 3.00 -1.42
C GLY A 84 -5.34 2.92 -1.63
N ALA A 85 -4.83 3.79 -2.49
CA ALA A 85 -3.40 3.84 -2.81
C ALA A 85 -2.58 4.26 -1.58
N GLN A 86 -1.51 3.52 -1.30
CA GLN A 86 -0.58 3.79 -0.21
C GLN A 86 0.65 4.51 -0.75
N THR A 87 1.04 5.58 -0.09
CA THR A 87 2.13 6.45 -0.54
C THR A 87 3.24 6.50 0.49
N ALA A 88 4.49 6.52 0.03
CA ALA A 88 5.67 6.79 0.85
C ALA A 88 6.63 7.73 0.12
N ARG A 89 7.53 8.37 0.87
CA ARG A 89 8.53 9.29 0.36
C ARG A 89 9.87 9.08 1.06
N ALA A 90 10.95 9.09 0.29
CA ALA A 90 12.32 9.10 0.79
C ALA A 90 13.13 10.23 0.14
N ILE A 91 14.09 10.78 0.88
CA ILE A 91 14.96 11.86 0.42
C ILE A 91 16.41 11.45 0.69
N PHE A 92 17.24 11.43 -0.34
CA PHE A 92 18.64 11.04 -0.27
C PHE A 92 19.52 12.12 -0.92
N PRO A 93 20.74 12.37 -0.42
CA PRO A 93 21.71 13.23 -1.10
C PRO A 93 22.24 12.55 -2.37
N ILE A 94 22.50 13.34 -3.42
CA ILE A 94 23.10 12.86 -4.66
C ILE A 94 24.57 12.47 -4.41
N GLU A 95 24.94 11.24 -4.78
CA GLU A 95 26.32 10.74 -4.69
C GLU A 95 27.02 10.77 -6.05
N GLN A 96 26.27 10.44 -7.12
CA GLN A 96 26.69 10.55 -8.52
C GLN A 96 25.56 11.20 -9.34
N GLU A 97 25.92 12.08 -10.26
CA GLU A 97 24.96 12.72 -11.16
C GLU A 97 24.41 11.68 -12.16
N PHE A 98 23.08 11.55 -12.23
CA PHE A 98 22.44 10.57 -13.09
C PHE A 98 22.50 11.04 -14.56
N GLY A 99 23.20 10.31 -15.43
CA GLY A 99 23.20 10.57 -16.88
C GLY A 99 24.41 11.32 -17.44
N THR A 100 25.52 11.45 -16.69
CA THR A 100 26.82 11.84 -17.26
C THR A 100 27.64 10.58 -17.63
N PRO A 101 28.24 10.52 -18.84
CA PRO A 101 29.10 9.41 -19.28
C PRO A 101 30.44 9.34 -18.54
#